data_AF-A0A2S6IR49-F1
#
_entry.id   AF-A0A2S6IR49-F1
#
_cell.length_a   1.000
_cell.length_b   1.000
_cell.length_c   1.000
_cell.angle_alpha   90.00
_cell.angle_beta   90.00
_cell.angle_gamma   90.00
#
_symmetry.space_group_name_H-M   'P 1'
#
loop_
_entity.id
_entity.type
_entity.pdbx_description
1 polymer ?
#
loop_
_entity_poly.entity_id
_entity_poly.type
_entity_poly.pdbx_seq_one_letter_code
_entity_poly.pdbx_strand_id
1 'polypeptide(L)'
;MLKKDQLRKWNTIASEILYFDNKSNNYNSVNFDFLREIGMPSECWEFSFENLKEKNLKTVNYLWKLQDINYDNFLSIGSNGSGDPVAINIATEEFIYFNHDNFFEEILINSNLSCFAQCVLKIDSFLNNLIRT
;
A
#
# COMPACT_ATOMS: atom_id res chain seq x y z
N MET A 1 -4.33 11.23 -8.41
CA MET A 1 -2.93 11.70 -8.56
C MET A 1 -2.69 12.91 -7.66
N LEU A 2 -1.55 12.95 -6.95
CA LEU A 2 -1.22 14.02 -6.01
C LEU A 2 -0.82 15.32 -6.73
N LYS A 3 -1.21 16.48 -6.19
CA LYS A 3 -0.74 17.80 -6.68
C LYS A 3 0.74 18.00 -6.31
N LYS A 4 1.42 18.93 -6.99
CA LYS A 4 2.86 19.20 -6.77
C LYS A 4 3.25 19.41 -5.30
N ASP A 5 2.48 20.22 -4.56
CA ASP A 5 2.76 20.47 -3.14
C ASP A 5 2.48 19.23 -2.27
N GLN A 6 1.50 18.41 -2.65
CA GLN A 6 1.20 17.14 -1.98
C GLN A 6 2.32 16.12 -2.23
N LEU A 7 2.84 16.04 -3.46
CA LEU A 7 3.96 15.16 -3.80
C LEU A 7 5.22 15.53 -3.02
N ARG A 8 5.52 16.83 -2.88
CA ARG A 8 6.65 17.28 -2.07
C ARG A 8 6.53 16.83 -0.61
N LYS A 9 5.33 16.95 -0.03
CA LYS A 9 5.08 16.48 1.34
C LYS A 9 5.11 14.96 1.46
N TRP A 10 4.56 14.25 0.47
CA TRP A 10 4.56 12.79 0.41
C TRP A 10 5.98 12.24 0.50
N ASN A 11 6.89 12.83 -0.27
CA ASN A 11 8.31 12.45 -0.29
C ASN A 11 9.07 12.76 1.01
N THR A 12 8.42 13.34 2.02
CA THR A 12 9.02 13.61 3.33
C THR A 12 8.37 12.82 4.47
N ILE A 13 7.39 11.95 4.18
CA ILE A 13 6.66 11.18 5.20
C ILE A 13 7.54 10.11 5.84
N ALA A 14 8.43 9.51 5.05
CA ALA A 14 9.38 8.50 5.51
C ALA A 14 10.79 8.79 4.99
N SER A 15 11.75 8.02 5.49
CA SER A 15 13.17 8.11 5.09
C SER A 15 13.42 7.65 3.65
N GLU A 16 12.57 6.77 3.12
CA GLU A 16 12.70 6.16 1.81
C GLU A 16 11.33 6.09 1.10
N ILE A 17 11.32 6.31 -0.22
CA ILE A 17 10.18 6.03 -1.08
C ILE A 17 10.53 4.82 -1.97
N LEU A 18 9.70 3.80 -1.90
CA LEU A 18 9.78 2.55 -2.66
C LEU A 18 8.90 2.62 -3.89
N TYR A 19 9.46 2.21 -5.02
CA TYR A 19 8.79 2.19 -6.31
C TYR A 19 8.66 0.75 -6.79
N PHE A 20 7.56 0.46 -7.45
CA PHE A 20 7.38 -0.83 -8.11
C PHE A 20 8.09 -0.84 -9.46
N ASP A 21 9.30 -1.39 -9.51
CA ASP A 21 10.06 -1.58 -10.74
C ASP A 21 9.86 -3.00 -11.29
N ASN A 22 8.71 -3.24 -11.91
CA ASN A 22 8.47 -4.49 -12.63
C ASN A 22 8.10 -4.23 -14.09
N LYS A 23 9.05 -4.50 -14.98
CA LYS A 23 8.89 -4.41 -16.44
C LYS A 23 8.17 -5.62 -17.07
N SER A 24 7.94 -6.69 -16.31
CA SER A 24 7.40 -7.96 -16.82
C SER A 24 5.90 -8.18 -16.57
N ASN A 25 5.29 -7.45 -15.64
CA ASN A 25 3.88 -7.59 -15.34
C ASN A 25 3.06 -6.44 -15.94
N ASN A 26 2.15 -6.78 -16.88
CA ASN A 26 1.21 -5.85 -17.53
C ASN A 26 0.06 -5.41 -16.61
N TYR A 27 0.32 -5.15 -15.33
CA TYR A 27 -0.69 -4.54 -14.47
C TYR A 27 -0.82 -3.04 -14.80
N ASN A 28 -1.85 -2.74 -15.58
CA ASN A 28 -2.21 -1.40 -16.00
C ASN A 28 -3.41 -0.92 -15.20
N SER A 29 -3.14 -0.30 -14.06
CA SER A 29 -4.18 0.22 -13.17
C SER A 29 -3.68 1.42 -12.37
N VAL A 30 -4.62 2.15 -11.76
CA VAL A 30 -4.33 3.40 -11.02
C VAL A 30 -3.38 3.15 -9.87
N ASN A 31 -3.49 2.02 -9.16
CA ASN A 31 -2.54 1.69 -8.10
C ASN A 31 -1.15 1.39 -8.64
N PHE A 32 -1.04 0.65 -9.74
CA PHE A 32 0.28 0.36 -10.31
C PHE A 32 0.93 1.59 -10.96
N ASP A 33 0.15 2.49 -11.55
CA ASP A 33 0.64 3.80 -11.99
C ASP A 33 1.14 4.60 -10.79
N PHE A 34 0.39 4.61 -9.69
CA PHE A 34 0.82 5.25 -8.44
C PHE A 34 2.14 4.65 -7.92
N LEU A 35 2.27 3.33 -7.85
CA LEU A 35 3.48 2.66 -7.38
C LEU A 35 4.70 2.91 -8.28
N ARG A 36 4.51 3.09 -9.59
CA ARG A 36 5.58 3.37 -10.56
C ARG A 36 6.02 4.83 -10.56
N GLU A 37 5.07 5.76 -10.50
CA GLU A 37 5.33 7.18 -10.70
C GLU A 37 5.51 7.96 -9.39
N ILE A 38 4.79 7.56 -8.34
CA ILE A 38 4.75 8.26 -7.06
C ILE A 38 5.45 7.46 -5.96
N GLY A 39 5.28 6.13 -5.99
CA GLY A 39 5.82 5.22 -4.98
C GLY A 39 5.12 5.31 -3.63
N MET A 40 5.45 4.37 -2.76
CA MET A 40 5.00 4.34 -1.35
C MET A 40 6.18 4.65 -0.45
N PRO A 41 5.98 5.32 0.70
CA PRO A 41 7.02 5.34 1.72
C PRO A 41 7.38 3.91 2.15
N SER A 42 8.61 3.67 2.59
CA SER A 42 9.01 2.36 3.12
C SER A 42 8.14 1.91 4.30
N GLU A 43 7.71 2.88 5.11
CA GLU A 43 6.78 2.71 6.21
C GLU A 43 5.85 3.93 6.34
N CYS A 44 4.63 3.70 6.79
CA CYS A 44 3.69 4.77 7.14
C CYS A 44 2.80 4.29 8.28
N TRP A 45 2.97 4.91 9.45
CA TRP A 45 2.32 4.50 10.71
C TRP A 45 2.62 3.03 11.04
N GLU A 46 1.62 2.17 11.02
CA GLU A 46 1.75 0.73 11.30
C GLU A 46 2.00 -0.11 10.04
N PHE A 47 1.99 0.50 8.86
CA PHE A 47 2.19 -0.20 7.59
C PHE A 47 3.65 -0.15 7.16
N SER A 48 4.18 -1.31 6.77
CA SER A 48 5.45 -1.44 6.07
C SER A 48 5.19 -1.85 4.62
N PHE A 49 5.91 -1.28 3.67
CA PHE A 49 5.77 -1.54 2.23
C PHE A 49 7.02 -2.19 1.61
N GLU A 50 7.82 -2.85 2.44
CA GLU A 50 9.11 -3.44 2.06
C GLU A 50 8.98 -4.50 0.95
N ASN A 51 7.81 -5.12 0.78
CA ASN A 51 7.57 -6.07 -0.32
C ASN A 51 7.73 -5.43 -1.70
N LEU A 52 7.62 -4.10 -1.83
CA LEU A 52 7.91 -3.38 -3.07
C LEU A 52 9.38 -3.48 -3.52
N LYS A 53 10.30 -3.84 -2.62
CA LYS A 53 11.70 -4.13 -2.96
C LYS A 53 11.88 -5.48 -3.66
N GLU A 54 10.87 -6.36 -3.60
CA GLU A 54 10.93 -7.64 -4.29
C GLU A 54 10.81 -7.47 -5.81
N LYS A 55 11.54 -8.30 -6.57
CA LYS A 55 11.51 -8.29 -8.04
C LYS A 55 10.09 -8.50 -8.59
N ASN A 56 9.32 -9.37 -7.93
CA ASN A 56 7.95 -9.69 -8.31
C ASN A 56 7.09 -9.68 -7.05
N LEU A 57 6.03 -8.88 -7.04
CA LEU A 57 5.02 -8.97 -6.00
C LEU A 57 4.33 -10.33 -6.06
N LYS A 58 4.03 -10.87 -4.89
CA LYS A 58 3.38 -12.16 -4.72
C LYS A 58 1.94 -11.96 -4.29
N THR A 59 1.08 -12.90 -4.65
CA THR A 59 -0.30 -12.91 -4.17
C THR A 59 -0.34 -13.23 -2.67
N VAL A 60 -1.40 -12.82 -1.99
CA VAL A 60 -1.65 -13.20 -0.59
C VAL A 60 -1.75 -14.73 -0.49
N ASN A 61 -2.44 -15.38 -1.42
CA ASN A 61 -2.52 -16.83 -1.49
C ASN A 61 -1.13 -17.50 -1.52
N TYR A 62 -0.21 -16.98 -2.34
CA TYR A 62 1.15 -17.52 -2.47
C TYR A 62 1.96 -17.33 -1.17
N LEU A 63 1.96 -16.12 -0.61
CA LEU A 63 2.74 -15.80 0.59
C LEU A 63 2.29 -16.60 1.81
N TRP A 64 0.97 -16.77 1.95
CA TRP A 64 0.36 -17.40 3.12
C TRP A 64 -0.05 -18.86 2.90
N LYS A 65 0.17 -19.41 1.70
CA LYS A 65 -0.14 -20.81 1.34
C LYS A 65 -1.59 -21.18 1.65
N LEU A 66 -2.53 -20.28 1.36
CA LEU A 66 -3.94 -20.42 1.73
C LEU A 66 -4.65 -21.52 0.93
N GLN A 67 -4.15 -21.86 -0.26
CA GLN A 67 -4.76 -22.84 -1.16
C GLN A 67 -6.19 -22.46 -1.58
N ASP A 68 -6.49 -21.16 -1.58
CA ASP A 68 -7.76 -20.59 -2.00
C ASP A 68 -7.51 -19.56 -3.11
N ILE A 69 -8.02 -19.89 -4.30
CA ILE A 69 -7.87 -19.11 -5.54
C ILE A 69 -8.46 -17.70 -5.41
N ASN A 70 -9.42 -17.48 -4.50
CA ASN A 70 -9.97 -16.16 -4.27
C ASN A 70 -8.87 -15.18 -3.84
N TYR A 71 -7.83 -15.66 -3.14
CA TYR A 71 -6.74 -14.84 -2.66
C TYR A 71 -5.65 -14.53 -3.71
N ASP A 72 -5.78 -15.06 -4.94
CA ASP A 72 -4.86 -14.73 -6.05
C ASP A 72 -5.11 -13.36 -6.66
N ASN A 73 -6.28 -12.77 -6.40
CA ASN A 73 -6.60 -11.41 -6.84
C ASN A 73 -5.98 -10.32 -5.96
N PHE A 74 -5.22 -10.67 -4.94
CA PHE A 74 -4.65 -9.71 -4.00
C PHE A 74 -3.13 -9.75 -4.04
N LEU A 75 -2.52 -8.70 -4.58
CA LEU A 75 -1.07 -8.56 -4.60
C LEU A 75 -0.60 -7.91 -3.31
N SER A 76 0.17 -8.65 -2.53
CA SER A 76 0.76 -8.13 -1.30
C SER A 76 1.84 -7.12 -1.62
N ILE A 77 1.70 -5.93 -1.06
CA ILE A 77 2.68 -4.84 -1.19
C ILE A 77 3.35 -4.51 0.15
N GLY A 78 2.98 -5.20 1.22
CA GLY A 78 3.50 -4.93 2.55
C GLY A 78 2.84 -5.75 3.65
N SER A 79 2.98 -5.27 4.88
CA SER A 79 2.30 -5.80 6.05
C SER A 79 1.86 -4.70 7.01
N ASN A 80 0.91 -5.00 7.89
CA ASN A 80 0.75 -4.23 9.12
C ASN A 80 1.73 -4.76 10.18
N GLY A 81 2.07 -3.98 11.19
CA GLY A 81 3.05 -4.33 12.22
C GLY A 81 2.77 -5.62 13.03
N SER A 82 1.60 -6.25 12.83
CA SER A 82 1.21 -7.54 13.41
C SER A 82 1.46 -8.74 12.48
N GLY A 83 2.03 -8.50 11.29
CA GLY A 83 2.33 -9.52 10.30
C GLY A 83 1.24 -9.75 9.26
N ASP A 84 0.07 -9.11 9.37
CA ASP A 84 -1.01 -9.26 8.38
C ASP A 84 -0.57 -8.76 7.00
N PRO A 85 -0.90 -9.46 5.90
CA PRO A 85 -0.56 -8.99 4.58
C PRO A 85 -1.42 -7.77 4.23
N VAL A 86 -0.74 -6.73 3.77
CA VAL A 86 -1.33 -5.53 3.19
C VAL A 86 -1.23 -5.66 1.68
N ALA A 87 -2.34 -5.46 0.97
CA ALA A 87 -2.48 -5.84 -0.42
C ALA A 87 -3.32 -4.87 -1.24
N ILE A 88 -3.18 -4.98 -2.56
CA ILE A 88 -4.05 -4.36 -3.55
C ILE A 88 -4.95 -5.45 -4.13
N ASN A 89 -6.26 -5.23 -4.10
CA ASN A 89 -7.21 -6.03 -4.89
C ASN A 89 -7.09 -5.61 -6.37
N ILE A 90 -6.60 -6.51 -7.22
CA ILE A 90 -6.34 -6.25 -8.65
C ILE A 90 -7.65 -6.02 -9.42
N ALA A 91 -8.77 -6.58 -8.94
CA ALA A 91 -10.05 -6.45 -9.61
C ALA A 91 -10.76 -5.14 -9.26
N THR A 92 -10.65 -4.67 -8.01
CA THR A 92 -11.40 -3.51 -7.49
C THR A 92 -10.55 -2.26 -7.27
N GLU A 93 -9.23 -2.37 -7.33
CA GLU A 93 -8.25 -1.33 -6.96
C GLU A 93 -8.26 -0.95 -5.47
N GLU A 94 -8.95 -1.71 -4.62
CA GLU A 94 -9.01 -1.42 -3.20
C GLU A 94 -7.67 -1.73 -2.51
N PHE A 95 -7.32 -0.85 -1.58
CA PHE A 95 -6.18 -1.03 -0.69
C PHE A 95 -6.69 -1.64 0.62
N ILE A 96 -6.20 -2.81 0.97
CA ILE A 96 -6.77 -3.66 2.01
C ILE A 96 -5.68 -4.30 2.86
N TYR A 97 -6.05 -4.84 4.03
CA TYR A 97 -5.25 -5.85 4.71
C TYR A 97 -6.12 -7.06 5.07
N PHE A 98 -5.49 -8.20 5.34
CA PHE A 98 -6.20 -9.41 5.80
C PHE A 98 -5.86 -9.74 7.24
N ASN A 99 -6.85 -9.76 8.11
CA ASN A 99 -6.65 -10.11 9.52
C ASN A 99 -6.41 -11.62 9.67
N HIS A 100 -5.15 -12.04 9.88
CA HIS A 100 -4.80 -13.45 9.99
C HIS A 100 -5.37 -14.12 11.25
N ASP A 101 -5.67 -13.34 12.29
CA ASP A 101 -6.28 -13.83 13.53
C ASP A 101 -7.80 -14.04 13.41
N ASN A 102 -8.44 -13.44 12.40
CA ASN A 102 -9.88 -13.56 12.15
C ASN A 102 -10.17 -14.18 10.77
N PHE A 103 -9.71 -15.41 10.55
CA PHE A 103 -10.00 -16.18 9.34
C PHE A 103 -9.64 -15.47 8.02
N PHE A 104 -8.59 -14.63 7.99
CA PHE A 104 -8.25 -13.80 6.84
C PHE A 104 -9.39 -12.87 6.42
N GLU A 105 -10.10 -12.28 7.39
CA GLU A 105 -11.09 -11.25 7.10
C GLU A 105 -10.45 -10.10 6.30
N GLU A 106 -11.07 -9.76 5.17
CA GLU A 106 -10.69 -8.62 4.35
C GLU A 106 -11.13 -7.32 5.01
N ILE A 107 -10.17 -6.44 5.28
CA ILE A 107 -10.42 -5.12 5.87
C ILE A 107 -10.02 -4.02 4.89
N LEU A 108 -11.00 -3.22 4.48
CA LEU A 108 -10.79 -2.07 3.61
C LEU A 108 -10.00 -0.98 4.33
N ILE A 109 -8.83 -0.63 3.79
CA ILE A 109 -8.07 0.54 4.23
C ILE A 109 -8.54 1.77 3.46
N ASN A 110 -8.55 1.70 2.13
CA ASN A 110 -8.96 2.80 1.25
C ASN A 110 -9.38 2.27 -0.14
N SER A 111 -10.09 3.10 -0.90
CA SER A 111 -10.52 2.76 -2.26
C SER A 111 -9.39 2.65 -3.29
N ASN A 112 -8.20 3.18 -3.00
CA ASN A 112 -6.95 3.03 -3.77
C ASN A 112 -5.79 3.74 -3.05
N LEU A 113 -4.56 3.54 -3.55
CA LEU A 113 -3.34 4.13 -3.00
C LEU A 113 -3.33 5.67 -3.09
N SER A 114 -3.91 6.26 -4.14
CA SER A 114 -3.97 7.72 -4.23
C SER A 114 -4.89 8.32 -3.16
N CYS A 115 -5.99 7.65 -2.80
CA CYS A 115 -6.88 8.05 -1.71
C CYS A 115 -6.18 7.87 -0.36
N PHE A 116 -5.50 6.73 -0.15
CA PHE A 116 -4.68 6.50 1.04
C PHE A 116 -3.66 7.63 1.24
N ALA A 117 -2.86 7.95 0.22
CA ALA A 117 -1.86 9.01 0.31
C ALA A 117 -2.44 10.38 0.67
N GLN A 118 -3.63 10.71 0.16
CA GLN A 118 -4.33 11.95 0.55
C GLN A 118 -4.78 11.94 2.01
N CYS A 119 -5.26 10.80 2.51
CA CYS A 119 -5.63 10.65 3.92
C CYS A 119 -4.41 10.82 4.83
N VAL A 120 -3.29 10.17 4.50
CA VAL A 120 -2.03 10.32 5.25
C VAL A 120 -1.60 11.79 5.30
N LEU A 121 -1.56 12.48 4.16
CA LEU A 121 -1.16 13.89 4.12
C LEU A 121 -2.08 14.82 4.92
N LYS A 122 -3.38 14.51 5.00
CA LYS A 122 -4.33 15.27 5.83
C LYS A 122 -4.09 15.03 7.33
N ILE A 123 -3.87 13.78 7.72
CA ILE A 123 -3.59 13.40 9.11
C ILE A 123 -2.26 13.98 9.56
N ASP A 124 -1.20 13.86 8.76
CA ASP A 124 0.10 14.47 9.04
C ASP A 124 -0.03 16.00 9.23
N SER A 125 -0.75 16.67 8.33
CA SER A 125 -1.00 18.11 8.47
C SER A 125 -1.76 18.46 9.74
N PHE A 126 -2.71 17.63 10.16
CA PHE A 126 -3.47 17.85 11.39
C PHE A 126 -2.58 17.66 12.64
N LEU A 127 -1.80 16.58 12.70
CA LEU A 127 -0.88 16.31 13.80
C LEU A 127 0.20 17.40 13.93
N ASN A 128 0.76 17.84 12.81
CA ASN A 128 1.73 18.94 12.79
C ASN A 128 1.15 20.28 13.27
N ASN A 129 -0.15 20.50 13.10
CA ASN A 129 -0.83 21.68 13.65
C ASN A 129 -1.07 21.56 15.15
N LEU A 130 -1.37 20.36 15.66
CA LEU A 130 -1.56 20.12 17.10
C LEU A 130 -0.27 20.28 17.91
N ILE A 131 0.86 19.79 17.40
CA ILE A 131 2.16 19.85 18.08
C ILE A 131 2.72 21.28 18.14
N ARG A 132 2.26 22.16 17.24
CA ARG A 132 2.69 23.57 17.15
C ARG A 132 1.83 24.52 17.98
N THR A 133 0.81 24.02 18.67
CA THR A 133 0.03 24.75 19.69
C THR A 133 0.58 24.47 21.07
#